data_AF-A0A8S3FMH3-F1
#
_entry.id   AF-A0A8S3FMH3-F1
#
_cell.length_a   1.000
_cell.length_b   1.000
_cell.length_c   1.000
_cell.angle_alpha   90.00
_cell.angle_beta   90.00
_cell.angle_gamma   90.00
#
_symmetry.space_group_name_H-M   'P 1'
#
loop_
_entity.id
_entity.type
_entity.pdbx_description
1 polymer ?
#
loop_
_entity_poly.entity_id
_entity_poly.type
_entity_poly.pdbx_seq_one_letter_code
_entity_poly.pdbx_strand_id
1 'polypeptide(L)'
;SGNYYPINSRIWIKDSNRQLTVLTDRSEGGASIQDGSIEIMLHRRTLYDDALGVSEPLNETAFDAGLVVRGKHLLIIESPTSSALYHRVASQRFYMNPLATYALPPLSYADYSTTYRQAWSALQTDLPLNVHLLTFDQIDTNKYLIRVENYFELHEDDTYSHPVIVDLQKLFQSQGVISDIAEMILTANLRITDMKRLEWVTTDNRSSKIDVKKDLSLKDLNILLNPMEIRTFLVTVE
;
A
#
# COMPACT_ATOMS: atom_id res chain seq x y z
N SER A 1 -21.30 -14.28 -15.17
CA SER A 1 -20.09 -13.90 -14.42
C SER A 1 -19.52 -12.53 -14.80
N GLY A 2 -20.02 -11.82 -15.82
CA GLY A 2 -19.43 -10.55 -16.28
C GLY A 2 -19.43 -9.38 -15.27
N ASN A 3 -20.12 -9.51 -14.14
CA ASN A 3 -20.19 -8.48 -13.10
C ASN A 3 -19.33 -8.81 -11.86
N TYR A 4 -18.52 -9.87 -11.93
CA TYR A 4 -17.53 -10.17 -10.89
C TYR A 4 -16.20 -9.49 -11.22
N TYR A 5 -15.67 -8.77 -10.24
CA TYR A 5 -14.41 -8.04 -10.35
C TYR A 5 -13.43 -8.51 -9.28
N PRO A 6 -12.11 -8.45 -9.55
CA PRO A 6 -11.09 -8.78 -8.56
C PRO A 6 -11.06 -7.72 -7.45
N ILE A 7 -11.08 -8.18 -6.21
CA ILE A 7 -10.96 -7.38 -4.99
C ILE A 7 -9.63 -7.72 -4.34
N ASN A 8 -8.65 -6.83 -4.45
CA ASN A 8 -7.32 -7.02 -3.82
C ASN A 8 -7.20 -6.41 -2.43
N SER A 9 -8.11 -5.51 -2.06
CA SER A 9 -8.06 -4.82 -0.76
C SER A 9 -9.44 -4.50 -0.21
N ARG A 10 -10.34 -3.97 -1.05
CA ARG A 10 -11.67 -3.55 -0.62
C ARG A 10 -12.66 -3.43 -1.77
N ILE A 11 -13.94 -3.55 -1.42
CA ILE A 11 -15.11 -3.23 -2.24
C ILE A 11 -16.06 -2.35 -1.44
N TRP A 12 -16.76 -1.43 -2.08
CA TRP A 12 -17.75 -0.59 -1.39
C TRP A 12 -18.92 -0.22 -2.30
N ILE A 13 -20.04 0.11 -1.67
CA ILE A 13 -21.23 0.70 -2.27
C ILE A 13 -21.66 1.89 -1.42
N LYS A 14 -22.29 2.90 -2.03
CA LYS A 14 -22.77 4.07 -1.29
C LYS A 14 -24.06 4.63 -1.86
N ASP A 15 -24.85 5.25 -0.98
CA ASP A 15 -25.94 6.16 -1.33
C ASP A 15 -25.55 7.61 -0.94
N SER A 16 -26.54 8.51 -0.83
CA SER A 16 -26.29 9.91 -0.44
C SER A 16 -25.87 10.08 1.03
N ASN A 17 -26.13 9.10 1.90
CA ASN A 17 -26.05 9.20 3.35
C ASN A 17 -25.02 8.23 3.96
N ARG A 18 -24.79 7.08 3.34
CA ARG A 18 -24.00 5.97 3.87
C ARG A 18 -23.15 5.33 2.78
N GLN A 19 -21.98 4.85 3.18
CA GLN A 19 -21.12 3.96 2.41
C GLN A 19 -20.85 2.71 3.24
N LEU A 20 -21.11 1.53 2.65
CA LEU A 20 -20.69 0.23 3.17
C LEU A 20 -19.41 -0.17 2.44
N THR A 21 -18.34 -0.39 3.19
CA THR A 21 -17.06 -0.89 2.68
C THR A 21 -16.72 -2.21 3.32
N VAL A 22 -16.28 -3.18 2.52
CA VAL A 22 -15.76 -4.48 2.96
C VAL A 22 -14.29 -4.56 2.58
N LEU A 23 -13.41 -4.74 3.55
CA LEU A 23 -11.99 -5.03 3.34
C LEU A 23 -11.75 -6.53 3.30
N THR A 24 -10.86 -6.99 2.43
CA THR A 24 -10.51 -8.40 2.25
C THR A 24 -9.07 -8.65 2.69
N ASP A 25 -8.80 -9.80 3.32
CA ASP A 25 -7.44 -10.18 3.75
C ASP A 25 -6.61 -10.82 2.62
N ARG A 26 -7.23 -11.04 1.46
CA ARG A 26 -6.65 -11.64 0.26
C ARG A 26 -7.41 -11.18 -1.00
N SER A 27 -6.86 -11.55 -2.16
CA SER A 27 -7.55 -11.39 -3.43
C SER A 27 -8.77 -12.31 -3.51
N GLU A 28 -9.94 -11.72 -3.72
CA GLU A 28 -11.21 -12.43 -3.87
C GLU A 28 -11.97 -11.90 -5.09
N GLY A 29 -12.96 -12.65 -5.57
CA GLY A 29 -13.92 -12.14 -6.55
C GLY A 29 -15.15 -11.61 -5.85
N GLY A 30 -15.64 -10.43 -6.23
CA GLY A 30 -16.92 -9.94 -5.72
C GLY A 30 -17.68 -9.06 -6.69
N ALA A 31 -18.92 -8.78 -6.33
CA ALA A 31 -19.89 -8.08 -7.17
C ALA A 31 -20.94 -7.35 -6.34
N SER A 32 -21.66 -6.45 -6.99
CA SER A 32 -22.95 -5.93 -6.54
C SER A 32 -23.98 -6.33 -7.61
N ILE A 33 -24.71 -7.42 -7.38
CA ILE A 33 -25.66 -7.98 -8.36
C ILE A 33 -27.03 -7.31 -8.24
N GLN A 34 -27.39 -6.88 -7.03
CA GLN A 34 -28.59 -6.13 -6.74
C GLN A 34 -28.22 -4.81 -6.05
N ASP A 35 -28.99 -3.77 -6.31
CA ASP A 35 -28.82 -2.47 -5.65
C ASP A 35 -28.79 -2.64 -4.13
N GLY A 36 -27.81 -2.01 -3.48
CA GLY A 36 -27.65 -2.11 -2.03
C GLY A 36 -26.97 -3.40 -1.53
N SER A 37 -26.50 -4.28 -2.42
CA SER A 37 -25.82 -5.54 -2.05
C SER A 37 -24.34 -5.56 -2.44
N ILE A 38 -23.55 -6.28 -1.64
CA ILE A 38 -22.19 -6.73 -1.96
C ILE A 38 -22.18 -8.25 -1.74
N GLU A 39 -21.68 -8.99 -2.72
CA GLU A 39 -21.36 -10.42 -2.58
C GLU A 39 -19.87 -10.64 -2.87
N ILE A 40 -19.27 -11.56 -2.11
CA ILE A 40 -17.87 -11.94 -2.22
C ILE A 40 -17.77 -13.45 -2.22
N MET A 41 -17.07 -14.00 -3.22
CA MET A 41 -16.84 -15.43 -3.37
C MET A 41 -15.65 -15.85 -2.52
N LEU A 42 -15.94 -16.55 -1.41
CA LEU A 42 -14.96 -16.87 -0.37
C LEU A 42 -14.08 -18.09 -0.71
N HIS A 43 -14.67 -19.09 -1.37
CA HIS A 43 -13.98 -20.33 -1.74
C HIS A 43 -14.68 -21.00 -2.92
N ARG A 44 -13.97 -21.83 -3.69
CA ARG A 44 -14.48 -22.49 -4.88
C ARG A 44 -14.03 -23.94 -4.95
N ARG A 45 -14.91 -24.78 -5.48
CA ARG A 45 -14.61 -26.16 -5.83
C ARG A 45 -15.35 -26.53 -7.12
N THR A 46 -14.67 -27.12 -8.09
CA THR A 46 -15.25 -27.67 -9.31
C THR A 46 -14.93 -29.16 -9.41
N LEU A 47 -15.80 -29.91 -10.09
CA LEU A 47 -15.58 -31.35 -10.34
C LEU A 47 -15.04 -31.61 -11.75
N TYR A 48 -14.96 -30.56 -12.57
CA TYR A 48 -14.52 -30.60 -13.95
C TYR A 48 -13.51 -29.48 -14.21
N ASP A 49 -12.57 -29.77 -15.10
CA ASP A 49 -11.64 -28.82 -15.69
C ASP A 49 -12.37 -27.87 -16.66
N ASP A 50 -11.86 -26.66 -16.81
CA ASP A 50 -12.44 -25.63 -17.69
C ASP A 50 -11.87 -25.63 -19.12
N ALA A 51 -10.99 -26.59 -19.43
CA ALA A 51 -10.32 -26.77 -20.71
C ALA A 51 -9.41 -25.59 -21.14
N LEU A 52 -8.86 -24.84 -20.18
CA LEU A 52 -7.94 -23.72 -20.44
C LEU A 52 -6.46 -24.07 -20.26
N GLY A 53 -6.12 -25.36 -20.09
CA GLY A 53 -4.75 -25.88 -20.20
C GLY A 53 -4.17 -26.47 -18.92
N VAL A 54 -4.80 -26.28 -17.76
CA VAL A 54 -4.34 -26.86 -16.48
C VAL A 54 -4.64 -28.36 -16.41
N SER A 55 -5.72 -28.83 -17.05
CA SER A 55 -6.10 -30.25 -17.15
C SER A 55 -6.45 -30.91 -15.82
N GLU A 56 -6.85 -30.12 -14.82
CA GLU A 56 -7.25 -30.58 -13.50
C GLU A 56 -8.43 -29.75 -12.99
N PRO A 57 -9.45 -30.36 -12.37
CA PRO A 57 -10.51 -29.60 -11.73
C PRO A 57 -9.98 -28.84 -10.50
N LEU A 58 -10.57 -27.69 -10.18
CA LEU A 58 -10.29 -26.97 -8.94
C LEU A 58 -10.91 -27.73 -7.76
N ASN A 59 -10.24 -28.76 -7.27
CA ASN A 59 -10.74 -29.70 -6.26
C ASN A 59 -9.71 -29.95 -5.15
N GLU A 60 -9.26 -28.88 -4.50
CA GLU A 60 -8.21 -28.93 -3.48
C GLU A 60 -8.65 -29.73 -2.24
N THR A 61 -7.75 -30.58 -1.74
CA THR A 61 -7.97 -31.43 -0.56
C THR A 61 -6.78 -31.36 0.41
N ALA A 62 -7.06 -31.49 1.70
CA ALA A 62 -6.09 -31.67 2.76
C ALA A 62 -6.58 -32.73 3.76
N PHE A 63 -5.71 -33.65 4.19
CA PHE A 63 -6.05 -34.76 5.10
C PHE A 63 -7.25 -35.59 4.62
N ASP A 64 -7.26 -35.94 3.33
CA ASP A 64 -8.34 -36.70 2.67
C ASP A 64 -9.73 -36.03 2.74
N ALA A 65 -9.79 -34.73 3.06
CA ALA A 65 -10.99 -33.93 3.08
C ALA A 65 -10.86 -32.69 2.18
N GLY A 66 -11.98 -32.06 1.83
CA GLY A 66 -11.97 -30.81 1.06
C GLY A 66 -11.22 -29.70 1.81
N LEU A 67 -10.42 -28.92 1.09
CA LEU A 67 -9.59 -27.87 1.68
C LEU A 67 -10.46 -26.84 2.42
N VAL A 68 -10.10 -26.58 3.68
CA VAL A 68 -10.72 -25.53 4.50
C VAL A 68 -9.82 -24.32 4.54
N VAL A 69 -10.34 -23.18 4.09
CA VAL A 69 -9.67 -21.88 4.18
C VAL A 69 -10.29 -21.04 5.28
N ARG A 70 -9.46 -20.22 5.95
CA ARG A 70 -9.92 -19.21 6.91
C ARG A 70 -9.51 -17.85 6.37
N GLY A 71 -10.48 -16.96 6.21
CA GLY A 71 -10.29 -15.56 5.85
C GLY A 71 -10.81 -14.61 6.93
N LYS A 72 -10.51 -13.33 6.75
CA LYS A 72 -11.03 -12.23 7.56
C LYS A 72 -11.57 -11.14 6.64
N HIS A 73 -12.72 -10.59 7.02
CA HIS A 73 -13.32 -9.42 6.38
C HIS A 73 -13.58 -8.36 7.43
N LEU A 74 -13.29 -7.11 7.11
CA LEU A 74 -13.65 -5.97 7.97
C LEU A 74 -14.74 -5.15 7.29
N LEU A 75 -15.83 -4.90 8.02
CA LEU A 75 -16.94 -4.08 7.54
C LEU A 75 -16.83 -2.68 8.15
N ILE A 76 -16.93 -1.67 7.31
CA ILE A 76 -16.92 -0.26 7.69
C ILE A 76 -18.19 0.39 7.13
N ILE A 77 -18.96 1.06 7.99
CA ILE A 77 -20.14 1.83 7.60
C ILE A 77 -19.90 3.28 8.03
N GLU A 78 -19.80 4.18 7.06
CA GLU A 78 -19.50 5.60 7.29
C GLU A 78 -20.31 6.50 6.35
N SER A 79 -20.21 7.83 6.50
CA SER A 79 -20.77 8.73 5.49
C SER A 79 -19.92 8.71 4.20
N PRO A 80 -20.50 9.00 3.03
CA PRO A 80 -19.75 9.10 1.78
C PRO A 80 -18.58 10.08 1.82
N THR A 81 -18.63 11.10 2.67
CA THR A 81 -17.60 12.15 2.79
C THR A 81 -16.44 11.76 3.71
N SER A 82 -16.67 10.92 4.72
CA SER A 82 -15.63 10.48 5.67
C SER A 82 -15.05 9.11 5.34
N SER A 83 -15.76 8.28 4.57
CA SER A 83 -15.45 6.86 4.43
C SER A 83 -14.04 6.58 3.91
N ALA A 84 -13.51 7.44 3.03
CA ALA A 84 -12.18 7.29 2.45
C ALA A 84 -11.07 7.22 3.50
N LEU A 85 -11.07 8.15 4.45
CA LEU A 85 -10.11 8.17 5.56
C LEU A 85 -10.09 6.82 6.29
N TYR A 86 -11.27 6.32 6.65
CA TYR A 86 -11.38 5.09 7.42
C TYR A 86 -10.95 3.87 6.62
N HIS A 87 -11.48 3.68 5.41
CA HIS A 87 -11.16 2.47 4.65
C HIS A 87 -9.74 2.45 4.09
N ARG A 88 -9.16 3.61 3.72
CA ARG A 88 -7.77 3.70 3.24
C ARG A 88 -6.80 3.30 4.36
N VAL A 89 -6.92 3.94 5.53
CA VAL A 89 -6.04 3.68 6.68
C VAL A 89 -6.25 2.26 7.22
N ALA A 90 -7.50 1.82 7.37
CA ALA A 90 -7.79 0.46 7.84
C ALA A 90 -7.29 -0.61 6.87
N SER A 91 -7.42 -0.40 5.55
CA SER A 91 -6.89 -1.32 4.54
C SER A 91 -5.38 -1.49 4.63
N GLN A 92 -4.63 -0.39 4.79
CA GLN A 92 -3.17 -0.46 4.96
C GLN A 92 -2.80 -1.22 6.24
N ARG A 93 -3.46 -0.91 7.37
CA ARG A 93 -3.21 -1.62 8.65
C ARG A 93 -3.60 -3.09 8.61
N PHE A 94 -4.62 -3.43 7.83
CA PHE A 94 -5.08 -4.81 7.69
C PHE A 94 -4.10 -5.64 6.88
N TYR A 95 -3.51 -5.06 5.84
CA TYR A 95 -2.46 -5.68 5.04
C TYR A 95 -1.11 -5.73 5.80
N MET A 96 -0.71 -4.64 6.45
CA MET A 96 0.52 -4.50 7.22
C MET A 96 0.30 -4.77 8.72
N ASN A 97 -0.39 -5.86 9.06
CA ASN A 97 -0.65 -6.17 10.45
C ASN A 97 0.66 -6.40 11.22
N PRO A 98 0.76 -6.01 12.51
CA PRO A 98 1.97 -6.21 13.30
C PRO A 98 2.41 -7.68 13.32
N LEU A 99 3.72 -7.91 13.21
CA LEU A 99 4.32 -9.22 13.37
C LEU A 99 4.50 -9.51 14.86
N ALA A 100 3.84 -10.56 15.35
CA ALA A 100 4.01 -11.02 16.72
C ALA A 100 5.21 -11.96 16.82
N THR A 101 6.18 -11.62 17.66
CA THR A 101 7.35 -12.46 17.97
C THR A 101 7.30 -12.90 19.42
N TYR A 102 7.64 -14.15 19.69
CA TYR A 102 7.63 -14.73 21.03
C TYR A 102 9.00 -15.29 21.39
N ALA A 103 9.42 -15.10 22.63
CA ALA A 103 10.65 -15.66 23.17
C ALA A 103 10.39 -16.17 24.60
N LEU A 104 11.15 -17.18 25.03
CA LEU A 104 11.15 -17.68 26.40
C LEU A 104 12.42 -17.21 27.11
N PRO A 105 12.44 -15.98 27.68
CA PRO A 105 13.60 -15.49 28.40
C PRO A 105 13.75 -16.22 29.75
N PRO A 106 14.98 -16.49 30.21
CA PRO A 106 15.23 -17.05 31.54
C PRO A 106 15.07 -16.03 32.67
N LEU A 107 14.79 -14.76 32.33
CA LEU A 107 14.66 -13.64 33.26
C LEU A 107 13.20 -13.44 33.68
N SER A 108 13.00 -12.88 34.87
CA SER A 108 11.71 -12.32 35.25
C SER A 108 11.35 -11.13 34.35
N TYR A 109 10.06 -10.76 34.28
CA TYR A 109 9.65 -9.57 33.53
C TYR A 109 10.34 -8.29 34.02
N ALA A 110 10.54 -8.15 35.34
CA ALA A 110 11.23 -7.00 35.93
C ALA A 110 12.69 -6.91 35.47
N ASP A 111 13.42 -8.02 35.45
CA ASP A 111 14.82 -8.04 35.01
C ASP A 111 14.94 -7.89 33.49
N TYR A 112 14.00 -8.46 32.73
CA TYR A 112 13.97 -8.32 31.27
C TYR A 112 13.72 -6.88 30.84
N SER A 113 12.73 -6.22 31.45
CA SER A 113 12.35 -4.85 31.11
C SER A 113 13.41 -3.80 31.44
N THR A 114 14.25 -4.08 32.44
CA THR A 114 15.39 -3.21 32.79
C THR A 114 16.63 -3.48 31.94
N THR A 115 16.81 -4.72 31.47
CA THR A 115 17.97 -5.11 30.65
C THR A 115 17.80 -4.74 29.17
N TYR A 116 16.59 -4.90 28.62
CA TYR A 116 16.32 -4.76 27.19
C TYR A 116 15.37 -3.61 26.86
N ARG A 117 15.55 -3.01 25.68
CA ARG A 117 14.64 -1.99 25.16
C ARG A 117 13.30 -2.63 24.81
N GLN A 118 12.22 -2.10 25.39
CA GLN A 118 10.85 -2.61 25.18
C GLN A 118 10.16 -1.98 23.97
N ALA A 119 10.64 -0.82 23.52
CA ALA A 119 10.13 -0.14 22.34
C ALA A 119 11.29 0.53 21.60
N TRP A 120 11.19 0.53 20.28
CA TRP A 120 12.07 1.26 19.39
C TRP A 120 11.28 1.68 18.14
N SER A 121 11.59 2.86 17.61
CA SER A 121 11.04 3.36 16.36
C SER A 121 12.18 3.83 15.48
N ALA A 122 12.15 3.45 14.21
CA ALA A 122 13.02 4.01 13.18
C ALA A 122 12.64 5.46 12.85
N LEU A 123 11.36 5.80 13.01
CA LEU A 123 10.81 7.11 12.69
C LEU A 123 10.79 7.99 13.95
N GLN A 124 11.21 9.25 13.80
CA GLN A 124 11.13 10.23 14.89
C GLN A 124 9.72 10.76 15.09
N THR A 125 8.95 10.85 14.01
CA THR A 125 7.57 11.34 13.99
C THR A 125 6.70 10.43 13.13
N ASP A 126 5.45 10.28 13.50
CA ASP A 126 4.47 9.57 12.70
C ASP A 126 4.31 10.21 11.32
N LEU A 127 4.12 9.36 10.30
CA LEU A 127 3.77 9.82 8.97
C LEU A 127 2.34 10.42 8.97
N PRO A 128 2.09 11.47 8.17
CA PRO A 128 0.72 11.91 7.90
C PRO A 128 -0.14 10.74 7.42
N LEU A 129 -1.43 10.72 7.76
CA LEU A 129 -2.30 9.57 7.44
C LEU A 129 -2.41 9.30 5.93
N ASN A 130 -2.17 10.29 5.07
CA ASN A 130 -2.13 10.12 3.63
C ASN A 130 -0.79 9.66 3.07
N VAL A 131 0.25 9.55 3.88
CA VAL A 131 1.59 9.10 3.46
C VAL A 131 1.82 7.67 3.93
N HIS A 132 2.34 6.85 3.03
CA HIS A 132 2.79 5.49 3.33
C HIS A 132 4.24 5.28 2.90
N LEU A 133 5.05 4.70 3.78
CA LEU A 133 6.40 4.24 3.48
C LEU A 133 6.30 2.85 2.84
N LEU A 134 6.15 2.82 1.52
CA LEU A 134 5.97 1.61 0.73
C LEU A 134 7.22 0.74 0.67
N THR A 135 8.41 1.34 0.68
CA THR A 135 9.68 0.60 0.68
C THR A 135 10.70 1.35 1.52
N PHE A 136 11.39 0.60 2.37
CA PHE A 136 12.61 1.02 3.04
C PHE A 136 13.54 -0.19 3.08
N ASP A 137 14.50 -0.22 2.15
CA ASP A 137 15.36 -1.39 1.94
C ASP A 137 16.83 -0.97 1.86
N GLN A 138 17.72 -1.68 2.55
CA GLN A 138 19.15 -1.39 2.56
C GLN A 138 19.83 -2.22 1.47
N ILE A 139 20.24 -1.55 0.39
CA ILE A 139 20.83 -2.23 -0.77
C ILE A 139 22.35 -2.30 -0.73
N ASP A 140 22.99 -1.50 0.13
CA ASP A 140 24.44 -1.50 0.41
C ASP A 140 24.67 -0.93 1.82
N THR A 141 25.91 -1.01 2.32
CA THR A 141 26.34 -0.60 3.67
C THR A 141 25.69 0.71 4.14
N ASN A 142 25.67 1.73 3.29
CA ASN A 142 25.10 3.04 3.59
C ASN A 142 24.05 3.50 2.57
N LYS A 143 23.52 2.58 1.74
CA LYS A 143 22.58 2.94 0.66
C LYS A 143 21.22 2.31 0.87
N TYR A 144 20.20 3.14 0.74
CA TYR A 144 18.81 2.76 0.97
C TYR A 144 17.95 3.08 -0.25
N LEU A 145 17.12 2.12 -0.63
CA LEU A 145 16.01 2.30 -1.56
C LEU A 145 14.77 2.69 -0.76
N ILE A 146 14.23 3.86 -1.05
CA ILE A 146 13.09 4.43 -0.34
C ILE A 146 11.96 4.67 -1.32
N ARG A 147 10.75 4.19 -1.01
CA ARG A 147 9.53 4.55 -1.73
C ARG A 147 8.53 5.12 -0.74
N VAL A 148 8.08 6.33 -1.03
CA VAL A 148 7.01 6.98 -0.30
C VAL A 148 5.88 7.28 -1.27
N GLU A 149 4.66 7.09 -0.79
CA GLU A 149 3.45 7.31 -1.59
C GLU A 149 2.43 8.15 -0.85
N ASN A 150 1.65 8.91 -1.60
CA ASN A 150 0.36 9.41 -1.14
C ASN A 150 -0.74 8.50 -1.69
N TYR A 151 -1.33 7.69 -0.81
CA TYR A 151 -2.24 6.61 -1.21
C TYR A 151 -3.72 7.02 -1.19
N PHE A 152 -4.01 8.31 -1.02
CA PHE A 152 -5.34 8.90 -1.19
C PHE A 152 -5.51 9.39 -2.63
N GLU A 153 -6.71 9.23 -3.17
CA GLU A 153 -7.07 9.72 -4.49
C GLU A 153 -7.63 11.14 -4.43
N LEU A 154 -7.58 11.86 -5.55
CA LEU A 154 -8.14 13.20 -5.64
C LEU A 154 -9.64 13.16 -5.31
N HIS A 155 -10.09 14.10 -4.47
CA HIS A 155 -11.49 14.24 -4.06
C HIS A 155 -12.08 13.08 -3.25
N GLU A 156 -11.27 12.23 -2.63
CA GLU A 156 -11.77 11.18 -1.73
C GLU A 156 -12.07 11.67 -0.31
N ASP A 157 -11.32 12.67 0.16
CA ASP A 157 -11.33 13.19 1.53
C ASP A 157 -10.87 14.66 1.54
N ASP A 158 -11.57 15.51 2.32
CA ASP A 158 -11.37 16.97 2.35
C ASP A 158 -10.03 17.41 2.96
N THR A 159 -9.32 16.53 3.68
CA THR A 159 -8.04 16.86 4.34
C THR A 159 -6.88 16.11 3.70
N TYR A 160 -7.06 14.83 3.41
CA TYR A 160 -5.99 13.90 3.06
C TYR A 160 -5.80 13.72 1.55
N SER A 161 -6.76 14.17 0.74
CA SER A 161 -6.69 14.13 -0.74
C SER A 161 -5.99 15.34 -1.35
N HIS A 162 -4.98 15.85 -0.65
CA HIS A 162 -4.20 17.03 -1.03
C HIS A 162 -2.71 16.72 -1.08
N PRO A 163 -1.91 17.54 -1.81
CA PRO A 163 -0.46 17.42 -1.79
C PRO A 163 0.10 17.57 -0.37
N VAL A 164 1.08 16.72 -0.04
CA VAL A 164 1.73 16.70 1.28
C VAL A 164 3.25 16.76 1.11
N ILE A 165 3.93 17.46 2.01
CA ILE A 165 5.39 17.55 2.03
C ILE A 165 5.94 16.60 3.09
N VAL A 166 6.90 15.77 2.71
CA VAL A 166 7.61 14.84 3.59
C VAL A 166 9.07 15.23 3.64
N ASP A 167 9.59 15.48 4.85
CA ASP A 167 11.01 15.72 5.08
C ASP A 167 11.73 14.37 5.24
N LEU A 168 12.47 13.94 4.22
CA LEU A 168 13.17 12.66 4.24
C LEU A 168 14.30 12.63 5.27
N GLN A 169 15.00 13.74 5.51
CA GLN A 169 16.08 13.78 6.50
C GLN A 169 15.52 13.57 7.90
N LYS A 170 14.41 14.26 8.24
CA LYS A 170 13.76 14.11 9.53
C LYS A 170 13.20 12.69 9.70
N LEU A 171 12.63 12.12 8.64
CA LEU A 171 12.04 10.79 8.68
C LEU A 171 13.08 9.69 8.96
N PHE A 172 14.26 9.79 8.36
CA PHE A 172 15.31 8.77 8.42
C PHE A 172 16.53 9.17 9.27
N GLN A 173 16.39 10.17 10.14
CA GLN A 173 17.48 10.65 11.00
C GLN A 173 18.08 9.54 11.88
N SER A 174 17.29 8.51 12.24
CA SER A 174 17.78 7.36 13.02
C SER A 174 18.84 6.53 12.29
N GLN A 175 18.94 6.66 10.97
CA GLN A 175 19.87 5.92 10.12
C GLN A 175 21.16 6.69 9.81
N GLY A 176 21.15 8.02 9.98
CA GLY A 176 22.28 8.89 9.67
C GLY A 176 21.87 10.20 9.02
N VAL A 177 22.86 10.96 8.56
CA VAL A 177 22.66 12.19 7.78
C VAL A 177 22.68 11.82 6.29
N ILE A 178 21.68 12.26 5.53
CA ILE A 178 21.62 12.01 4.09
C ILE A 178 22.73 12.80 3.40
N SER A 179 23.68 12.10 2.79
CA SER A 179 24.82 12.67 2.08
C SER A 179 24.65 12.68 0.56
N ASP A 180 23.81 11.80 0.02
CA ASP A 180 23.46 11.75 -1.41
C ASP A 180 22.01 11.30 -1.60
N ILE A 181 21.33 11.84 -2.61
CA ILE A 181 19.97 11.46 -2.98
C ILE A 181 19.78 11.53 -4.49
N ALA A 182 19.13 10.52 -5.06
CA ALA A 182 18.70 10.50 -6.45
C ALA A 182 17.25 10.00 -6.56
N GLU A 183 16.38 10.77 -7.23
CA GLU A 183 15.06 10.27 -7.60
C GLU A 183 15.17 9.35 -8.82
N MET A 184 14.58 8.17 -8.67
CA MET A 184 14.62 7.10 -9.65
C MET A 184 13.21 6.87 -10.20
N ILE A 185 13.11 6.21 -11.35
CA ILE A 185 11.84 5.62 -11.77
C ILE A 185 11.43 4.49 -10.80
N LEU A 186 10.18 4.03 -10.89
CA LEU A 186 9.57 3.08 -9.93
C LEU A 186 10.43 1.82 -9.68
N THR A 187 11.04 1.28 -10.73
CA THR A 187 11.91 0.10 -10.71
C THR A 187 13.33 0.36 -10.19
N ALA A 188 13.67 1.60 -9.85
CA ALA A 188 14.96 2.03 -9.31
C ALA A 188 16.19 1.77 -10.20
N ASN A 189 16.01 1.49 -11.50
CA ASN A 189 17.10 1.18 -12.44
C ASN A 189 17.47 2.34 -13.39
N LEU A 190 16.79 3.48 -13.30
CA LEU A 190 17.05 4.68 -14.11
C LEU A 190 16.73 5.93 -13.28
N ARG A 191 17.55 6.97 -13.40
CA ARG A 191 17.23 8.28 -12.79
C ARG A 191 16.01 8.88 -13.48
N ILE A 192 15.20 9.60 -12.71
CA ILE A 192 13.97 10.22 -13.26
C ILE A 192 14.29 11.25 -14.36
N THR A 193 15.44 11.92 -14.25
CA THR A 193 15.95 12.92 -15.20
C THR A 193 16.40 12.33 -16.53
N ASP A 194 16.80 11.06 -16.53
CA ASP A 194 17.22 10.34 -17.74
C ASP A 194 16.05 9.69 -18.48
N MET A 195 14.84 9.72 -17.90
CA MET A 195 13.65 9.12 -18.48
C MET A 195 13.20 9.87 -19.74
N LYS A 196 13.13 9.14 -20.87
CA LYS A 196 12.57 9.64 -22.12
C LYS A 196 11.22 8.97 -22.38
N ARG A 197 10.14 9.75 -22.40
CA ARG A 197 8.79 9.26 -22.73
C ARG A 197 8.46 9.57 -24.18
N LEU A 198 7.71 8.68 -24.82
CA LEU A 198 7.08 8.99 -26.11
C LEU A 198 6.03 10.08 -25.87
N GLU A 199 5.96 11.04 -26.78
CA GLU A 199 4.93 12.08 -26.78
C GLU A 199 3.87 11.71 -27.82
N TRP A 200 2.61 11.74 -27.43
CA TRP A 200 1.48 11.49 -28.31
C TRP A 200 0.33 12.46 -28.02
N VAL A 201 -0.48 12.69 -29.04
CA VAL A 201 -1.72 13.47 -28.92
C VAL A 201 -2.87 12.50 -28.99
N THR A 202 -3.77 12.56 -28.01
CA THR A 202 -4.97 11.73 -27.96
C THR A 202 -6.05 12.27 -28.90
N THR A 203 -7.07 11.45 -29.20
CA THR A 203 -8.15 11.81 -30.13
C THR A 203 -9.00 13.00 -29.67
N ASP A 204 -8.97 13.31 -28.37
CA ASP A 204 -9.57 14.50 -27.77
C ASP A 204 -8.60 15.71 -27.73
N ASN A 205 -7.52 15.66 -28.50
CA ASN A 205 -6.51 16.71 -28.67
C ASN A 205 -5.75 17.08 -27.38
N ARG A 206 -5.64 16.16 -26.42
CA ARG A 206 -4.77 16.31 -25.24
C ARG A 206 -3.38 15.77 -25.52
N SER A 207 -2.36 16.45 -25.01
CA SER A 207 -0.96 16.02 -25.13
C SER A 207 -0.58 15.14 -23.95
N SER A 208 0.16 14.05 -24.20
CA SER A 208 0.81 13.24 -23.17
C SER A 208 2.13 13.83 -22.67
N LYS A 209 2.56 14.98 -23.23
CA LYS A 209 3.80 15.63 -22.85
C LYS A 209 3.75 16.03 -21.37
N ILE A 210 4.78 15.60 -20.64
CA ILE A 210 4.98 15.92 -19.23
C ILE A 210 6.32 16.63 -19.13
N ASP A 211 6.39 17.70 -18.34
CA ASP A 211 7.66 18.32 -18.02
C ASP A 211 8.48 17.38 -17.13
N VAL A 212 9.66 16.98 -17.62
CA VAL A 212 10.57 16.13 -16.87
C VAL A 212 11.00 16.87 -15.60
N LYS A 213 10.83 16.23 -14.43
CA LYS A 213 11.25 16.79 -13.15
C LYS A 213 12.75 17.12 -13.19
N LYS A 214 13.13 18.25 -12.60
CA LYS A 214 14.54 18.61 -12.40
C LYS A 214 15.21 17.62 -11.45
N ASP A 215 16.53 17.48 -11.58
CA ASP A 215 17.31 16.68 -10.64
C ASP A 215 17.16 17.23 -9.22
N LEU A 216 17.02 16.35 -8.24
CA LEU A 216 16.94 16.76 -6.84
C LEU A 216 18.33 17.17 -6.36
N SER A 217 18.41 18.28 -5.63
CA SER A 217 19.62 18.63 -4.90
C SER A 217 19.51 18.20 -3.43
N LEU A 218 20.63 18.12 -2.72
CA LEU A 218 20.66 17.88 -1.27
C LEU A 218 19.92 18.97 -0.45
N LYS A 219 19.58 20.11 -1.07
CA LYS A 219 18.74 21.14 -0.45
C LYS A 219 17.25 20.82 -0.52
N ASP A 220 16.88 19.81 -1.32
CA ASP A 220 15.50 19.45 -1.67
C ASP A 220 15.07 18.13 -1.01
N LEU A 221 15.34 17.97 0.29
CA LEU A 221 14.89 16.79 1.07
C LEU A 221 13.41 16.89 1.50
N ASN A 222 12.78 18.02 1.22
CA ASN A 222 11.34 18.24 1.37
C ASN A 222 10.62 17.78 0.11
N ILE A 223 10.10 16.55 0.15
CA ILE A 223 9.48 15.87 -0.98
C ILE A 223 7.99 16.16 -1.00
N LEU A 224 7.54 16.89 -2.01
CA LEU A 224 6.11 17.01 -2.33
C LEU A 224 5.60 15.68 -2.93
N LEU A 225 4.48 15.19 -2.39
CA LEU A 225 3.72 14.04 -2.87
C LEU A 225 2.28 14.46 -3.17
N ASN A 226 1.90 14.39 -4.43
CA ASN A 226 0.52 14.61 -4.87
C ASN A 226 -0.34 13.35 -4.61
N PRO A 227 -1.68 13.47 -4.56
CA PRO A 227 -2.57 12.31 -4.48
C PRO A 227 -2.23 11.24 -5.52
N MET A 228 -2.21 9.97 -5.10
CA MET A 228 -1.82 8.78 -5.89
C MET A 228 -0.37 8.77 -6.41
N GLU A 229 0.49 9.69 -5.97
CA GLU A 229 1.88 9.73 -6.40
C GLU A 229 2.75 8.78 -5.56
N ILE A 230 3.54 7.95 -6.24
CA ILE A 230 4.62 7.15 -5.64
C ILE A 230 5.94 7.72 -6.14
N ARG A 231 6.85 8.08 -5.23
CA ARG A 231 8.20 8.55 -5.57
C ARG A 231 9.24 7.59 -5.02
N THR A 232 10.27 7.33 -5.81
CA THR A 232 11.33 6.36 -5.53
C THR A 232 12.65 7.09 -5.41
N PHE A 233 13.40 6.84 -4.34
CA PHE A 233 14.67 7.49 -4.06
C PHE A 233 15.73 6.46 -3.75
N LEU A 234 16.93 6.69 -4.27
CA LEU A 234 18.14 6.08 -3.77
C LEU A 234 18.84 7.09 -2.87
N VAL A 235 19.09 6.71 -1.62
CA VAL A 235 19.65 7.60 -0.59
C VAL A 235 20.94 7.00 -0.04
N THR A 236 21.97 7.81 0.12
CA THR A 236 23.19 7.46 0.86
C THR A 236 23.21 8.20 2.19
N VAL A 237 23.57 7.52 3.28
CA VAL A 237 23.68 8.10 4.62
C VAL A 237 25.13 8.05 5.16
N GLU A 238 25.47 9.03 5.99
CA GLU A 238 26.72 9.13 6.76
C GLU A 238 26.47 9.12 8.27
#